data_AF-A0AAW8NJG3-F1
#
_entry.id   AF-A0AAW8NJG3-F1
#
_cell.length_a   1.000
_cell.length_b   1.000
_cell.length_c   1.000
_cell.angle_alpha   90.00
_cell.angle_beta   90.00
_cell.angle_gamma   90.00
#
_symmetry.space_group_name_H-M   'P 1'
#
loop_
_entity.id
_entity.type
_entity.pdbx_description
1 polymer ?
#
loop_
_entity_poly.entity_id
_entity_poly.type
_entity_poly.pdbx_seq_one_letter_code
_entity_poly.pdbx_strand_id
1 'polypeptide(L)'
;MDEPDMLLHVTQQLRDKRDRAAALAALTAELESDGTTVVPECGYGEDSETLRVTSLKRADGEPATDEDGNAVYIETDYRGQHSAVAVVTGWKDLGFTLRYYSGYGTSSAPKGPMTEEQKAERKTLIENNKLMQSATVVRREWVKNLLAKKQAPKGWQYFTVHAITHHSETASGYEGKVAAEMAGVKFEESNQWAWNPLRDHVAKTTTRPEFSLIALICAGYEKTIQKDSWRSPSQTHRDYLNQLVLWGYTASEVEKIIIDSGEKAKTAE
;
A
#
# COMPACT_ATOMS: atom_id res chain seq x y z
N MET A 1 5.30 -27.14 -5.30
CA MET A 1 5.09 -25.83 -4.66
C MET A 1 6.36 -25.48 -3.88
N ASP A 2 7.51 -25.47 -4.58
CA ASP A 2 8.83 -25.20 -4.02
C ASP A 2 9.68 -24.53 -5.11
N GLU A 3 9.28 -23.33 -5.53
CA GLU A 3 10.20 -22.46 -6.27
C GLU A 3 10.89 -21.57 -5.24
N PRO A 4 12.24 -21.66 -5.09
CA PRO A 4 12.98 -20.87 -4.11
C PRO A 4 12.68 -19.36 -4.16
N ASP A 5 12.33 -18.84 -5.33
CA ASP A 5 12.02 -17.42 -5.52
C ASP A 5 10.67 -17.01 -4.91
N MET A 6 9.71 -17.94 -4.73
CA MET A 6 8.48 -17.67 -3.97
C MET A 6 8.77 -17.42 -2.48
N LEU A 7 9.90 -17.93 -1.96
CA LEU A 7 10.32 -17.66 -0.59
C LEU A 7 10.65 -16.18 -0.39
N LEU A 8 11.03 -15.44 -1.42
CA LEU A 8 11.28 -14.00 -1.32
C LEU A 8 9.99 -13.25 -0.97
N HIS A 9 8.87 -13.61 -1.63
CA HIS A 9 7.55 -13.06 -1.34
C HIS A 9 7.08 -13.39 0.06
N VAL A 10 7.17 -14.66 0.46
CA VAL A 10 6.78 -15.10 1.81
C VAL A 10 7.64 -14.42 2.87
N THR A 11 8.96 -14.33 2.65
CA THR A 11 9.88 -13.65 3.58
C THR A 11 9.52 -12.19 3.73
N GLN A 12 9.20 -11.50 2.64
CA GLN A 12 8.79 -10.09 2.71
C GLN A 12 7.47 -9.92 3.47
N GLN A 13 6.48 -10.80 3.23
CA GLN A 13 5.22 -10.78 3.97
C GLN A 13 5.42 -10.97 5.48
N LEU A 14 6.34 -11.86 5.88
CA LEU A 14 6.69 -12.09 7.28
C LEU A 14 7.38 -10.87 7.90
N ARG A 15 8.28 -10.21 7.16
CA ARG A 15 8.89 -8.93 7.59
C ARG A 15 7.84 -7.86 7.79
N ASP A 16 6.97 -7.65 6.81
CA ASP A 16 5.91 -6.63 6.88
C ASP A 16 4.92 -6.91 8.02
N LYS A 17 4.64 -8.20 8.31
CA LYS A 17 3.81 -8.59 9.46
C LYS A 17 4.52 -8.29 10.78
N ARG A 18 5.80 -8.64 10.90
CA ARG A 18 6.62 -8.36 12.08
C ARG A 18 6.72 -6.86 12.32
N ASP A 19 7.00 -6.07 11.29
CA ASP A 19 7.25 -4.64 11.41
C ASP A 19 5.96 -3.90 11.81
N ARG A 20 4.80 -4.29 11.26
CA ARG A 20 3.49 -3.79 11.72
C ARG A 20 3.20 -4.17 13.17
N ALA A 21 3.45 -5.41 13.56
CA ALA A 21 3.24 -5.84 14.95
C ALA A 21 4.16 -5.10 15.92
N ALA A 22 5.43 -4.87 15.53
CA ALA A 22 6.39 -4.10 16.31
C ALA A 22 5.99 -2.63 16.43
N ALA A 23 5.52 -2.01 15.35
CA ALA A 23 5.03 -0.63 15.36
C ALA A 23 3.80 -0.46 16.28
N LEU A 24 2.85 -1.40 16.22
CA LEU A 24 1.70 -1.41 17.12
C LEU A 24 2.12 -1.59 18.58
N ALA A 25 3.02 -2.54 18.86
CA ALA A 25 3.52 -2.79 20.21
C ALA A 25 4.30 -1.59 20.77
N ALA A 26 5.11 -0.93 19.94
CA ALA A 26 5.84 0.27 20.33
C ALA A 26 4.90 1.41 20.70
N LEU A 27 3.89 1.69 19.85
CA LEU A 27 2.89 2.73 20.14
C LEU A 27 2.07 2.40 21.39
N THR A 28 1.70 1.13 21.58
CA THR A 28 0.98 0.69 22.79
C THR A 28 1.81 0.93 24.04
N ALA A 29 3.09 0.52 24.02
CA ALA A 29 3.99 0.70 25.16
C ALA A 29 4.28 2.17 25.47
N GLU A 30 4.39 3.03 24.44
CA GLU A 30 4.51 4.48 24.60
C GLU A 30 3.28 5.05 25.35
N LEU A 31 2.08 4.78 24.85
CA LEU A 31 0.83 5.24 25.46
C LEU A 31 0.65 4.74 26.91
N GLU A 32 0.94 3.47 27.16
CA GLU A 32 0.87 2.89 28.50
C GLU A 32 1.92 3.49 29.44
N SER A 33 3.13 3.80 28.95
CA SER A 33 4.17 4.46 29.74
C SER A 33 3.82 5.89 30.12
N ASP A 34 3.03 6.57 29.30
CA ASP A 34 2.45 7.88 29.57
C ASP A 34 1.22 7.80 30.50
N GLY A 35 0.85 6.61 30.95
CA GLY A 35 -0.30 6.38 31.83
C GLY A 35 -1.66 6.41 31.11
N THR A 36 -1.66 6.35 29.77
CA THR A 36 -2.88 6.33 28.97
C THR A 36 -3.44 4.91 28.87
N THR A 37 -4.71 4.73 29.21
CA THR A 37 -5.40 3.45 29.04
C THR A 37 -5.63 3.16 27.57
N VAL A 38 -5.09 2.06 27.05
CA VAL A 38 -5.35 1.61 25.67
C VAL A 38 -6.47 0.56 25.67
N VAL A 39 -7.51 0.79 24.87
CA VAL A 39 -8.64 -0.13 24.71
C VAL A 39 -8.53 -0.93 23.41
N PRO A 40 -8.98 -2.20 23.39
CA PRO A 40 -8.84 -3.07 22.22
C PRO A 40 -9.88 -2.78 21.12
N GLU A 41 -11.01 -2.18 21.47
CA GLU A 41 -12.13 -1.97 20.54
C GLU A 41 -12.79 -0.60 20.76
N CYS A 42 -13.20 0.02 19.65
CA CYS A 42 -14.04 1.20 19.63
C CYS A 42 -15.24 0.92 18.73
N GLY A 43 -16.44 1.08 19.28
CA GLY A 43 -17.67 0.88 18.53
C GLY A 43 -18.15 2.14 17.81
N TYR A 44 -19.35 2.05 17.24
CA TYR A 44 -19.94 3.09 16.38
C TYR A 44 -21.35 3.53 16.81
N GLY A 45 -21.91 2.91 17.85
CA GLY A 45 -23.31 3.13 18.22
C GLY A 45 -23.58 2.99 19.71
N GLU A 46 -24.85 3.14 20.08
CA GLU A 46 -25.29 3.19 21.47
C GLU A 46 -25.01 1.91 22.28
N ASP A 47 -24.92 0.77 21.60
CA ASP A 47 -24.64 -0.53 22.22
C ASP A 47 -23.15 -0.72 22.55
N SER A 48 -22.29 0.23 22.15
CA SER A 48 -20.85 0.15 22.37
C SER A 48 -20.46 0.78 23.70
N GLU A 49 -19.69 0.05 24.50
CA GLU A 49 -19.15 0.54 25.78
C GLU A 49 -18.12 1.66 25.59
N THR A 50 -17.40 1.62 24.46
CA THR A 50 -16.37 2.61 24.11
C THR A 50 -16.69 3.27 22.78
N LEU A 51 -16.67 4.60 22.76
CA LEU A 51 -16.93 5.43 21.57
C LEU A 51 -15.87 6.50 21.39
N ARG A 52 -15.65 6.92 20.13
CA ARG A 52 -14.82 8.10 19.84
C ARG A 52 -15.43 9.33 20.48
N VAL A 53 -14.58 10.18 21.03
CA VAL A 53 -14.93 11.51 21.53
C VAL A 53 -15.75 12.30 20.51
N THR A 54 -15.37 12.26 19.23
CA THR A 54 -16.06 12.99 18.15
C THR A 54 -17.52 12.57 17.94
N SER A 55 -17.90 11.39 18.42
CA SER A 55 -19.26 10.83 18.37
C SER A 55 -20.12 11.25 19.56
N LEU A 56 -19.58 11.96 20.55
CA LEU A 56 -20.23 12.27 21.82
C LEU A 56 -20.47 13.77 22.02
N LYS A 57 -21.46 14.06 22.85
CA LYS A 57 -21.75 15.37 23.44
C LYS A 57 -21.63 15.27 24.95
N ARG A 58 -21.10 16.32 25.56
CA ARG A 58 -21.08 16.51 27.01
C ARG A 58 -22.50 16.76 27.54
N ALA A 59 -22.67 16.73 28.86
CA ALA A 59 -23.95 16.95 29.52
C ALA A 59 -24.56 18.35 29.28
N ASP A 60 -23.71 19.34 28.96
CA ASP A 60 -24.14 20.70 28.57
C ASP A 60 -24.65 20.79 27.12
N GLY A 61 -24.56 19.71 26.35
CA GLY A 61 -24.98 19.62 24.95
C GLY A 61 -23.90 20.00 23.93
N GLU A 62 -22.73 20.46 24.38
CA GLU A 62 -21.60 20.77 23.52
C GLU A 62 -20.88 19.51 23.04
N PRO A 63 -20.23 19.53 21.86
CA PRO A 63 -19.41 18.42 21.40
C PRO A 63 -18.28 18.09 22.37
N ALA A 64 -18.04 16.80 22.60
CA ALA A 64 -16.84 16.38 23.32
C ALA A 64 -15.56 16.67 22.50
N THR A 65 -14.46 16.93 23.20
CA THR A 65 -13.12 17.20 22.67
C THR A 65 -12.13 16.17 23.21
N ASP A 66 -10.94 16.06 22.61
CA ASP A 66 -9.98 15.00 22.97
C ASP A 66 -9.59 15.03 24.47
N GLU A 67 -9.73 16.18 25.14
CA GLU A 67 -9.53 16.35 26.58
C GLU A 67 -10.55 15.58 27.46
N ASP A 68 -11.72 15.22 26.90
CA ASP A 68 -12.74 14.41 27.57
C ASP A 68 -12.44 12.90 27.51
N GLY A 69 -11.46 12.50 26.70
CA GLY A 69 -11.09 11.10 26.53
C GLY A 69 -10.49 10.53 27.81
N ASN A 70 -11.00 9.37 28.26
CA ASN A 70 -10.44 8.64 29.41
C ASN A 70 -9.59 7.43 28.99
N ALA A 71 -9.55 7.14 27.68
CA ALA A 71 -8.77 6.07 27.08
C ALA A 71 -8.44 6.42 25.62
N VAL A 72 -7.61 5.57 25.01
CA VAL A 72 -7.23 5.66 23.60
C VAL A 72 -7.50 4.33 22.91
N TYR A 73 -8.05 4.40 21.70
CA TYR A 73 -8.12 3.29 20.76
C TYR A 73 -7.04 3.49 19.69
N ILE A 74 -6.23 2.46 19.44
CA ILE A 74 -5.24 2.50 18.36
C ILE A 74 -5.92 2.09 17.05
N GLU A 75 -6.13 3.06 16.17
CA GLU A 75 -6.59 2.81 14.82
C GLU A 75 -5.42 2.44 13.90
N THR A 76 -5.67 1.54 12.96
CA THR A 76 -4.74 1.25 11.87
C THR A 76 -5.36 1.70 10.55
N ASP A 77 -4.70 2.62 9.87
CA ASP A 77 -5.19 3.15 8.61
C ASP A 77 -4.99 2.16 7.43
N TYR A 78 -5.45 2.56 6.25
CA TYR A 78 -5.34 1.74 5.03
C TYR A 78 -3.90 1.57 4.50
N ARG A 79 -2.94 2.34 5.04
CA ARG A 79 -1.49 2.25 4.76
C ARG A 79 -0.78 1.38 5.80
N GLY A 80 -1.49 0.91 6.84
CA GLY A 80 -0.92 0.14 7.94
C GLY A 80 -0.24 1.01 8.99
N GLN A 81 -0.44 2.33 8.97
CA GLN A 81 0.06 3.25 9.98
C GLN A 81 -0.88 3.24 11.19
N HIS A 82 -0.28 3.25 12.38
CA HIS A 82 -1.02 3.23 13.64
C HIS A 82 -1.14 4.65 14.19
N SER A 83 -2.33 5.01 14.68
CA SER A 83 -2.59 6.32 15.30
C SER A 83 -3.48 6.15 16.52
N ALA A 84 -3.14 6.84 17.60
CA ALA A 84 -3.98 6.96 18.78
C ALA A 84 -5.20 7.86 18.50
N VAL A 85 -6.38 7.40 18.89
CA VAL A 85 -7.63 8.15 18.83
C VAL A 85 -8.23 8.24 20.22
N ALA A 86 -8.54 9.45 20.69
CA ALA A 86 -9.21 9.66 21.97
C ALA A 86 -10.61 9.04 21.98
N VAL A 87 -10.89 8.25 23.01
CA VAL A 87 -12.18 7.58 23.21
C VAL A 87 -12.66 7.77 24.64
N VAL A 88 -13.96 7.58 24.84
CA VAL A 88 -14.59 7.53 26.15
C VAL A 88 -15.16 6.14 26.36
N THR A 89 -14.61 5.40 27.31
CA THR A 89 -15.16 4.14 27.84
C THR A 89 -16.13 4.46 28.98
N GLY A 90 -17.28 3.77 29.03
CA GLY A 90 -18.30 4.01 30.04
C GLY A 90 -19.02 5.36 29.87
N TRP A 91 -19.08 5.86 28.64
CA TRP A 91 -19.57 7.20 28.29
C TRP A 91 -20.99 7.52 28.83
N LYS A 92 -21.88 6.50 28.92
CA LYS A 92 -23.23 6.66 29.49
C LYS A 92 -23.19 7.02 30.97
N ASP A 93 -22.35 6.34 31.74
CA ASP A 93 -22.22 6.56 33.18
C ASP A 93 -21.53 7.90 33.49
N LEU A 94 -20.70 8.37 32.54
CA LEU A 94 -20.07 9.69 32.57
C LEU A 94 -21.00 10.83 32.10
N GLY A 95 -22.25 10.53 31.75
CA GLY A 95 -23.25 11.53 31.35
C GLY A 95 -23.09 12.07 29.92
N PHE A 96 -22.26 11.43 29.08
CA PHE A 96 -22.20 11.77 27.67
C PHE A 96 -23.44 11.26 26.92
N THR A 97 -23.80 11.95 25.86
CA THR A 97 -24.87 11.54 24.94
C THR A 97 -24.33 11.44 23.52
N LEU A 98 -24.99 10.69 22.65
CA LEU A 98 -24.58 10.60 21.24
C LEU A 98 -24.74 11.95 20.54
N ARG A 99 -23.67 12.44 19.92
CA ARG A 99 -23.69 13.65 19.08
C ARG A 99 -24.55 13.47 17.84
N TYR A 100 -24.44 12.30 17.24
CA TYR A 100 -25.21 11.91 16.07
C TYR A 100 -26.28 10.91 16.51
N TYR A 101 -27.51 11.38 16.68
CA TYR A 101 -28.65 10.47 16.80
C TYR A 101 -28.75 9.70 15.48
N SER A 102 -28.79 8.37 15.53
CA SER A 102 -28.79 7.42 14.39
C SER A 102 -29.94 7.62 13.36
N GLY A 103 -30.75 8.68 13.49
CA GLY A 103 -31.94 8.95 12.69
C GLY A 103 -31.74 9.65 11.33
N TYR A 104 -30.56 10.20 11.01
CA TYR A 104 -30.34 10.82 9.69
C TYR A 104 -29.02 10.37 9.06
N GLY A 105 -29.16 9.55 8.03
CA GLY A 105 -28.11 9.25 7.05
C GLY A 105 -28.77 8.70 5.80
N THR A 106 -29.24 9.59 4.93
CA THR A 106 -29.58 9.31 3.53
C THR A 106 -28.29 8.97 2.78
N SER A 107 -27.76 7.79 3.08
CA SER A 107 -26.73 7.11 2.31
C SER A 107 -27.28 5.71 2.09
N SER A 108 -27.48 5.35 0.82
CA SER A 108 -27.92 4.02 0.38
C SER A 108 -26.86 2.93 0.61
N ALA A 109 -25.91 3.15 1.52
CA ALA A 109 -25.00 2.12 1.99
C ALA A 109 -25.78 1.20 2.96
N PRO A 110 -25.72 -0.13 2.81
CA PRO A 110 -26.45 -1.04 3.67
C PRO A 110 -26.04 -0.84 5.14
N LYS A 111 -26.95 -0.24 5.92
CA LYS A 111 -26.86 -0.13 7.38
C LYS A 111 -27.27 -1.47 7.99
N GLY A 112 -26.27 -2.32 8.21
CA GLY A 112 -26.39 -3.56 8.97
C GLY A 112 -24.99 -4.08 9.30
N PRO A 113 -24.84 -4.89 10.38
CA PRO A 113 -23.59 -5.63 10.59
C PRO A 113 -23.27 -6.39 9.29
N MET A 114 -22.03 -6.28 8.81
CA MET A 114 -21.61 -6.95 7.57
C MET A 114 -21.99 -8.43 7.64
N THR A 115 -22.57 -8.97 6.55
CA THR A 115 -22.81 -10.41 6.48
C THR A 115 -21.48 -11.17 6.54
N GLU A 116 -21.50 -12.44 6.91
CA GLU A 116 -20.26 -13.23 6.97
C GLU A 116 -19.58 -13.31 5.59
N GLU A 117 -20.35 -13.30 4.50
CA GLU A 117 -19.84 -13.21 3.13
C GLU A 117 -19.14 -11.87 2.89
N GLN A 118 -19.76 -10.74 3.27
CA GLN A 118 -19.15 -9.42 3.14
C GLN A 118 -17.87 -9.29 3.99
N LYS A 119 -17.86 -9.88 5.20
CA LYS A 119 -16.67 -9.93 6.05
C LYS A 119 -15.56 -10.76 5.40
N ALA A 120 -15.90 -11.91 4.82
CA ALA A 120 -14.96 -12.76 4.12
C ALA A 120 -14.37 -12.05 2.88
N GLU A 121 -15.21 -11.41 2.07
CA GLU A 121 -14.76 -10.59 0.92
C GLU A 121 -13.83 -9.46 1.36
N ARG A 122 -14.19 -8.74 2.43
CA ARG A 122 -13.35 -7.68 2.99
C ARG A 122 -12.03 -8.23 3.51
N LYS A 123 -12.02 -9.40 4.14
CA LYS A 123 -10.81 -10.05 4.63
C LYS A 123 -9.87 -10.40 3.46
N THR A 124 -10.38 -11.05 2.42
CA THR A 124 -9.62 -11.38 1.21
C THR A 124 -9.08 -10.12 0.53
N LEU A 125 -9.89 -9.06 0.45
CA LEU A 125 -9.47 -7.76 -0.08
C LEU A 125 -8.27 -7.19 0.69
N ILE A 126 -8.37 -7.16 2.02
CA ILE A 126 -7.30 -6.64 2.88
C ILE A 126 -6.03 -7.49 2.73
N GLU A 127 -6.18 -8.81 2.67
CA GLU A 127 -5.08 -9.74 2.50
C GLU A 127 -4.37 -9.53 1.16
N ASN A 128 -5.11 -9.54 0.05
CA ASN A 128 -4.54 -9.31 -1.28
C ASN A 128 -3.85 -7.96 -1.40
N ASN A 129 -4.43 -6.90 -0.81
CA ASN A 129 -3.79 -5.59 -0.81
C ASN A 129 -2.44 -5.59 -0.05
N LYS A 130 -2.34 -6.33 1.05
CA LYS A 130 -1.08 -6.51 1.78
C LYS A 130 -0.09 -7.33 0.96
N LEU A 131 -0.54 -8.42 0.34
CA LEU A 131 0.29 -9.23 -0.56
C LEU A 131 0.86 -8.39 -1.70
N MET A 132 0.05 -7.50 -2.29
CA MET A 132 0.47 -6.65 -3.39
C MET A 132 1.52 -5.61 -2.95
N GLN A 133 1.41 -5.06 -1.75
CA GLN A 133 2.43 -4.19 -1.17
C GLN A 133 3.77 -4.93 -0.98
N SER A 134 3.74 -6.13 -0.38
CA SER A 134 4.93 -6.97 -0.22
C SER A 134 5.55 -7.33 -1.58
N ALA A 135 4.72 -7.70 -2.55
CA ALA A 135 5.16 -8.05 -3.90
C ALA A 135 5.80 -6.86 -4.63
N THR A 136 5.31 -5.63 -4.45
CA THR A 136 5.97 -4.43 -4.97
C THR A 136 7.40 -4.26 -4.44
N VAL A 137 7.63 -4.51 -3.15
CA VAL A 137 8.99 -4.46 -2.57
C VAL A 137 9.90 -5.51 -3.21
N VAL A 138 9.42 -6.75 -3.30
CA VAL A 138 10.18 -7.85 -3.92
C VAL A 138 10.46 -7.59 -5.39
N ARG A 139 9.47 -7.12 -6.15
CA ARG A 139 9.60 -6.81 -7.58
C ARG A 139 10.62 -5.69 -7.83
N ARG A 140 10.55 -4.60 -7.07
CA ARG A 140 11.51 -3.48 -7.19
C ARG A 140 12.94 -3.90 -6.86
N GLU A 141 13.12 -4.66 -5.79
CA GLU A 141 14.43 -5.20 -5.42
C GLU A 141 14.95 -6.21 -6.46
N TRP A 142 14.07 -7.03 -7.03
CA TRP A 142 14.44 -7.92 -8.12
C TRP A 142 14.90 -7.16 -9.37
N VAL A 143 14.19 -6.08 -9.77
CA VAL A 143 14.59 -5.23 -10.90
C VAL A 143 15.94 -4.55 -10.63
N LYS A 144 16.17 -4.06 -9.42
CA LYS A 144 17.46 -3.51 -9.02
C LYS A 144 18.59 -4.54 -9.18
N ASN A 145 18.37 -5.78 -8.74
CA ASN A 145 19.32 -6.87 -8.89
C ASN A 145 19.52 -7.30 -10.36
N LEU A 146 18.48 -7.22 -11.19
CA LEU A 146 18.58 -7.41 -12.64
C LEU A 146 19.50 -6.36 -13.26
N LEU A 147 19.33 -5.08 -12.90
CA LEU A 147 20.09 -3.96 -13.44
C LEU A 147 21.51 -3.85 -12.88
N ALA A 148 21.81 -4.47 -11.74
CA ALA A 148 23.16 -4.59 -11.22
C ALA A 148 24.06 -5.54 -12.05
N LYS A 149 23.48 -6.39 -12.91
CA LYS A 149 24.22 -7.34 -13.76
C LYS A 149 25.09 -6.61 -14.80
N LYS A 150 26.07 -7.31 -15.38
CA LYS A 150 26.99 -6.75 -16.39
C LYS A 150 26.35 -6.51 -17.77
N GLN A 151 25.32 -7.27 -18.12
CA GLN A 151 24.66 -7.18 -19.42
C GLN A 151 23.19 -6.83 -19.22
N ALA A 152 22.65 -6.00 -20.12
CA ALA A 152 21.24 -5.65 -20.10
C ALA A 152 20.39 -6.90 -20.42
N PRO A 153 19.17 -7.00 -19.86
CA PRO A 153 18.31 -8.15 -20.09
C PRO A 153 17.97 -8.29 -21.59
N LYS A 154 17.88 -9.53 -22.07
CA LYS A 154 17.58 -9.79 -23.49
C LYS A 154 16.24 -9.16 -23.87
N GLY A 155 16.21 -8.49 -25.03
CA GLY A 155 15.00 -7.86 -25.55
C GLY A 155 14.64 -6.53 -24.90
N TRP A 156 15.51 -5.96 -24.07
CA TRP A 156 15.26 -4.65 -23.43
C TRP A 156 14.95 -3.54 -24.45
N GLN A 157 15.59 -3.53 -25.62
CA GLN A 157 15.34 -2.52 -26.64
C GLN A 157 13.88 -2.56 -27.10
N TYR A 158 13.37 -3.76 -27.43
CA TYR A 158 11.98 -3.94 -27.81
C TYR A 158 11.04 -3.49 -26.69
N PHE A 159 11.30 -3.91 -25.45
CA PHE A 159 10.48 -3.52 -24.31
C PHE A 159 10.42 -1.99 -24.14
N THR A 160 11.55 -1.29 -24.23
CA THR A 160 11.58 0.18 -24.12
C THR A 160 10.83 0.87 -25.25
N VAL A 161 10.99 0.41 -26.50
CA VAL A 161 10.24 0.95 -27.65
C VAL A 161 8.75 0.69 -27.49
N HIS A 162 8.37 -0.52 -27.07
CA HIS A 162 6.98 -0.90 -26.82
C HIS A 162 6.37 0.00 -25.74
N ALA A 163 7.06 0.19 -24.61
CA ALA A 163 6.62 1.06 -23.53
C ALA A 163 6.41 2.51 -24.01
N ILE A 164 7.36 3.08 -24.76
CA ILE A 164 7.25 4.46 -25.24
C ILE A 164 6.11 4.64 -26.24
N THR A 165 5.86 3.65 -27.10
CA THR A 165 4.88 3.75 -28.19
C THR A 165 3.46 3.37 -27.76
N HIS A 166 3.30 2.41 -26.86
CA HIS A 166 1.99 1.89 -26.42
C HIS A 166 1.56 2.43 -25.06
N HIS A 167 2.52 2.89 -24.25
CA HIS A 167 2.29 3.36 -22.87
C HIS A 167 3.05 4.67 -22.60
N SER A 168 2.95 5.64 -23.52
CA SER A 168 3.75 6.88 -23.50
C SER A 168 3.66 7.67 -22.19
N GLU A 169 2.46 7.76 -21.59
CA GLU A 169 2.26 8.39 -20.27
C GLU A 169 2.96 7.61 -19.15
N THR A 170 2.98 6.28 -19.23
CA THR A 170 3.70 5.43 -18.26
C THR A 170 5.21 5.59 -18.43
N ALA A 171 5.70 5.58 -19.67
CA ALA A 171 7.11 5.74 -20.00
C ALA A 171 7.66 7.11 -19.59
N SER A 172 6.86 8.17 -19.69
CA SER A 172 7.25 9.54 -19.31
C SER A 172 6.93 9.90 -17.85
N GLY A 173 5.97 9.21 -17.23
CA GLY A 173 5.45 9.51 -15.88
C GLY A 173 6.22 8.89 -14.71
N TYR A 174 7.43 8.37 -14.95
CA TYR A 174 8.24 7.64 -13.97
C TYR A 174 8.50 8.40 -12.66
N GLU A 175 8.73 7.64 -11.58
CA GLU A 175 9.23 8.18 -10.32
C GLU A 175 10.77 8.18 -10.30
N GLY A 176 11.37 9.37 -10.36
CA GLY A 176 12.84 9.50 -10.50
C GLY A 176 13.64 8.85 -9.38
N LYS A 177 13.17 8.93 -8.12
CA LYS A 177 13.81 8.26 -6.98
C LYS A 177 13.82 6.73 -7.16
N VAL A 178 12.67 6.14 -7.51
CA VAL A 178 12.54 4.70 -7.76
C VAL A 178 13.45 4.27 -8.90
N ALA A 179 13.51 5.05 -9.99
CA ALA A 179 14.40 4.75 -11.11
C ALA A 179 15.89 4.79 -10.72
N ALA A 180 16.31 5.78 -9.92
CA ALA A 180 17.69 5.86 -9.44
C ALA A 180 18.04 4.69 -8.49
N GLU A 181 17.13 4.32 -7.59
CA GLU A 181 17.28 3.16 -6.70
C GLU A 181 17.43 1.86 -7.49
N MET A 182 16.59 1.65 -8.51
CA MET A 182 16.68 0.50 -9.41
C MET A 182 17.99 0.47 -10.20
N ALA A 183 18.48 1.63 -10.65
CA ALA A 183 19.76 1.74 -11.34
C ALA A 183 20.98 1.64 -10.40
N GLY A 184 20.78 1.54 -9.08
CA GLY A 184 21.86 1.51 -8.09
C GLY A 184 22.61 2.84 -7.95
N VAL A 185 21.97 3.95 -8.33
CA VAL A 185 22.55 5.29 -8.30
C VAL A 185 22.38 5.90 -6.92
N LYS A 186 23.49 6.34 -6.32
CA LYS A 186 23.47 7.13 -5.08
C LYS A 186 23.10 8.58 -5.40
N PHE A 187 22.19 9.14 -4.61
CA PHE A 187 21.77 10.53 -4.71
C PHE A 187 21.51 11.12 -3.33
N GLU A 188 21.59 12.44 -3.23
CA GLU A 188 21.14 13.20 -2.06
C GLU A 188 19.76 13.76 -2.35
N GLU A 189 18.88 13.79 -1.35
CA GLU A 189 17.53 14.32 -1.55
C GLU A 189 17.56 15.82 -1.85
N SER A 190 16.67 16.26 -2.73
CA SER A 190 16.51 17.68 -3.07
C SER A 190 15.03 18.03 -3.23
N ASN A 191 14.66 19.20 -2.70
CA ASN A 191 13.33 19.80 -2.84
C ASN A 191 13.20 20.65 -4.12
N GLN A 192 14.19 20.62 -5.00
CA GLN A 192 14.15 21.37 -6.24
C GLN A 192 12.99 20.91 -7.14
N TRP A 193 12.27 21.87 -7.72
CA TRP A 193 11.19 21.58 -8.66
C TRP A 193 11.71 20.81 -9.87
N ALA A 194 10.98 19.76 -10.29
CA ALA A 194 11.37 18.84 -11.36
C ALA A 194 12.75 18.18 -11.15
N TRP A 195 13.18 18.03 -9.90
CA TRP A 195 14.41 17.30 -9.58
C TRP A 195 14.29 15.82 -9.94
N ASN A 196 15.34 15.29 -10.59
CA ASN A 196 15.46 13.89 -10.96
C ASN A 196 16.88 13.42 -10.62
N PRO A 197 17.07 12.46 -9.70
CA PRO A 197 18.40 11.99 -9.31
C PRO A 197 19.20 11.36 -10.45
N LEU A 198 18.53 10.82 -11.48
CA LEU A 198 19.23 10.31 -12.66
C LEU A 198 19.77 11.41 -13.56
N ARG A 199 19.27 12.65 -13.48
CA ARG A 199 19.75 13.78 -14.29
C ARG A 199 21.24 14.03 -14.06
N ASP A 200 21.65 14.08 -12.80
CA ASP A 200 23.05 14.31 -12.43
C ASP A 200 23.92 13.09 -12.75
N HIS A 201 23.35 11.88 -12.64
CA HIS A 201 24.04 10.65 -12.98
C HIS A 201 24.41 10.60 -14.46
N VAL A 202 23.44 10.80 -15.36
CA VAL A 202 23.67 10.74 -16.81
C VAL A 202 24.49 11.93 -17.33
N ALA A 203 24.54 13.04 -16.60
CA ALA A 203 25.46 14.14 -16.88
C ALA A 203 26.92 13.81 -16.53
N LYS A 204 27.15 12.98 -15.50
CA LYS A 204 28.48 12.59 -15.02
C LYS A 204 29.10 11.43 -15.79
N THR A 205 28.30 10.54 -16.36
CA THR A 205 28.80 9.37 -17.10
C THR A 205 27.92 9.01 -18.28
N THR A 206 28.56 8.62 -19.38
CA THR A 206 27.92 8.02 -20.57
C THR A 206 28.06 6.51 -20.59
N THR A 207 28.56 5.91 -19.52
CA THR A 207 28.79 4.46 -19.43
C THR A 207 27.46 3.74 -19.21
N ARG A 208 27.14 2.79 -20.10
CA ARG A 208 25.99 1.88 -19.96
C ARG A 208 24.65 2.61 -19.74
N PRO A 209 24.30 3.61 -20.57
CA PRO A 209 23.09 4.43 -20.41
C PRO A 209 21.80 3.60 -20.52
N GLU A 210 21.86 2.42 -21.14
CA GLU A 210 20.74 1.49 -21.24
C GLU A 210 20.15 1.11 -19.88
N PHE A 211 20.96 1.04 -18.81
CA PHE A 211 20.47 0.70 -17.47
C PHE A 211 19.62 1.80 -16.85
N SER A 212 20.01 3.07 -17.04
CA SER A 212 19.18 4.20 -16.63
C SER A 212 17.88 4.24 -17.43
N LEU A 213 17.92 3.97 -18.74
CA LEU A 213 16.71 3.92 -19.56
C LEU A 213 15.75 2.82 -19.12
N ILE A 214 16.24 1.59 -18.90
CA ILE A 214 15.40 0.48 -18.43
C ILE A 214 14.82 0.80 -17.04
N ALA A 215 15.62 1.40 -16.15
CA ALA A 215 15.15 1.79 -14.81
C ALA A 215 14.03 2.83 -14.88
N LEU A 216 14.13 3.84 -15.75
CA LEU A 216 13.09 4.84 -15.96
C LEU A 216 11.78 4.20 -16.41
N ILE A 217 11.85 3.32 -17.42
CA ILE A 217 10.66 2.61 -17.92
C ILE A 217 10.05 1.71 -16.83
N CYS A 218 10.87 0.92 -16.13
CA CYS A 218 10.40 0.07 -15.03
C CYS A 218 9.74 0.90 -13.92
N ALA A 219 10.35 2.01 -13.50
CA ALA A 219 9.78 2.91 -12.50
C ALA A 219 8.47 3.56 -12.96
N GLY A 220 8.33 3.83 -14.27
CA GLY A 220 7.08 4.22 -14.89
C GLY A 220 5.98 3.19 -14.67
N TYR A 221 6.23 1.94 -15.04
CA TYR A 221 5.27 0.86 -14.82
C TYR A 221 4.98 0.61 -13.33
N GLU A 222 5.99 0.63 -12.47
CA GLU A 222 5.83 0.46 -11.01
C GLU A 222 4.86 1.48 -10.42
N LYS A 223 4.90 2.74 -10.87
CA LYS A 223 3.97 3.78 -10.43
C LYS A 223 2.51 3.45 -10.76
N THR A 224 2.27 2.70 -11.84
CA THR A 224 0.91 2.33 -12.27
C THR A 224 0.33 1.16 -11.48
N ILE A 225 1.18 0.32 -10.85
CA ILE A 225 0.74 -0.85 -10.09
C ILE A 225 0.51 -0.44 -8.63
N GLN A 226 -0.76 -0.26 -8.29
CA GLN A 226 -1.23 0.07 -6.95
C GLN A 226 -1.63 -1.20 -6.19
N LYS A 227 -1.79 -1.09 -4.86
CA LYS A 227 -2.12 -2.24 -3.99
C LYS A 227 -3.41 -2.97 -4.38
N ASP A 228 -4.33 -2.28 -5.04
CA ASP A 228 -5.65 -2.76 -5.46
C ASP A 228 -5.74 -3.01 -6.98
N SER A 229 -4.64 -2.85 -7.74
CA SER A 229 -4.64 -3.04 -9.20
C SER A 229 -5.04 -4.46 -9.64
N TRP A 230 -4.88 -5.46 -8.78
CA TRP A 230 -5.35 -6.84 -9.02
C TRP A 230 -6.87 -6.93 -9.22
N ARG A 231 -7.65 -5.94 -8.74
CA ARG A 231 -9.10 -5.87 -8.94
C ARG A 231 -9.51 -5.32 -10.29
N SER A 232 -8.65 -4.52 -10.91
CA SER A 232 -8.91 -3.92 -12.22
C SER A 232 -7.63 -3.89 -13.05
N PRO A 233 -7.14 -5.07 -13.49
CA PRO A 233 -5.89 -5.18 -14.22
C PRO A 233 -5.95 -4.47 -15.58
N SER A 234 -4.99 -3.60 -15.85
CA SER A 234 -4.84 -2.94 -17.15
C SER A 234 -3.86 -3.68 -18.07
N GLN A 235 -3.86 -3.36 -19.37
CA GLN A 235 -2.87 -3.90 -20.30
C GLN A 235 -1.45 -3.47 -19.93
N THR A 236 -1.29 -2.23 -19.47
CA THR A 236 -0.04 -1.66 -18.95
C THR A 236 0.56 -2.53 -17.83
N HIS A 237 -0.27 -2.99 -16.88
CA HIS A 237 0.19 -3.87 -15.80
C HIS A 237 0.66 -5.22 -16.33
N ARG A 238 -0.12 -5.82 -17.25
CA ARG A 238 0.18 -7.13 -17.83
C ARG A 238 1.47 -7.12 -18.66
N ASP A 239 1.66 -6.12 -19.51
CA ASP A 239 2.85 -6.03 -20.36
C ASP A 239 4.12 -5.97 -19.50
N TYR A 240 4.08 -5.24 -18.40
CA TYR A 240 5.21 -5.14 -17.47
C TYR A 240 5.46 -6.44 -16.73
N LEU A 241 4.45 -6.99 -16.03
CA LEU A 241 4.62 -8.21 -15.24
C LEU A 241 5.03 -9.40 -16.11
N ASN A 242 4.44 -9.54 -17.30
CA ASN A 242 4.87 -10.57 -18.26
C ASN A 242 6.31 -10.36 -18.72
N GLN A 243 6.72 -9.11 -18.98
CA GLN A 243 8.11 -8.85 -19.36
C GLN A 243 9.09 -9.20 -18.23
N LEU A 244 8.75 -8.91 -16.97
CA LEU A 244 9.57 -9.31 -15.83
C LEU A 244 9.66 -10.83 -15.72
N VAL A 245 8.54 -11.54 -15.86
CA VAL A 245 8.51 -13.02 -15.86
C VAL A 245 9.39 -13.59 -16.96
N LEU A 246 9.34 -13.02 -18.18
CA LEU A 246 10.24 -13.39 -19.28
C LEU A 246 11.72 -13.17 -18.97
N TRP A 247 12.05 -12.21 -18.11
CA TRP A 247 13.41 -11.97 -17.62
C TRP A 247 13.78 -12.82 -16.40
N GLY A 248 12.88 -13.68 -15.93
CA GLY A 248 13.10 -14.63 -14.84
C GLY A 248 12.59 -14.15 -13.47
N TYR A 249 11.64 -13.22 -13.43
CA TYR A 249 10.95 -12.86 -12.20
C TYR A 249 9.84 -13.87 -11.88
N THR A 250 9.79 -14.35 -10.64
CA THR A 250 8.68 -15.18 -10.16
C THR A 250 7.59 -14.29 -9.57
N ALA A 251 6.45 -14.21 -10.27
CA ALA A 251 5.29 -13.45 -9.82
C ALA A 251 4.64 -14.09 -8.58
N SER A 252 4.27 -13.24 -7.62
CA SER A 252 3.46 -13.65 -6.46
C SER A 252 2.05 -14.05 -6.87
N GLU A 253 1.32 -14.71 -5.97
CA GLU A 253 -0.07 -15.14 -6.23
C GLU A 253 -0.99 -13.96 -6.59
N VAL A 254 -0.82 -12.79 -5.97
CA VAL A 254 -1.64 -11.61 -6.31
C VAL A 254 -1.25 -10.97 -7.64
N GLU A 255 0.02 -11.06 -8.04
CA GLU A 255 0.47 -10.61 -9.37
C GLU A 255 0.01 -11.57 -10.47
N LYS A 256 -0.08 -12.87 -10.19
CA LYS A 256 -0.68 -13.84 -11.12
C LYS A 256 -2.13 -13.51 -11.44
N ILE A 257 -2.91 -13.00 -10.49
CA ILE A 257 -4.28 -12.51 -10.76
C ILE A 257 -4.28 -11.46 -11.88
N ILE A 258 -3.30 -10.55 -11.90
CA ILE A 258 -3.15 -9.51 -12.94
C ILE A 258 -2.76 -10.15 -14.28
N ILE A 259 -1.77 -11.04 -14.27
CA ILE A 259 -1.26 -11.72 -15.47
C ILE A 259 -2.38 -12.54 -16.14
N ASP A 260 -3.04 -13.40 -15.37
CA ASP A 260 -4.05 -14.35 -15.83
C ASP A 260 -5.34 -13.66 -16.31
N SER A 261 -5.57 -12.40 -15.91
CA SER A 261 -6.70 -11.61 -16.38
C SER A 261 -6.67 -11.39 -17.90
N GLY A 262 -5.47 -11.40 -18.51
CA GLY A 262 -5.30 -11.20 -19.94
C GLY A 262 -5.65 -12.45 -20.77
N GLU A 263 -5.43 -13.64 -20.22
CA GLU A 263 -5.80 -14.91 -20.87
C GLU A 263 -7.31 -15.08 -20.96
N LYS A 264 -8.01 -14.68 -19.89
CA LYS A 264 -9.48 -14.68 -19.85
C LYS A 264 -10.08 -13.70 -20.87
N ALA A 265 -9.46 -12.54 -21.07
CA ALA A 265 -9.90 -11.57 -22.06
C ALA A 265 -9.75 -12.09 -23.50
N LYS A 266 -8.65 -12.79 -23.82
CA LYS A 266 -8.42 -13.39 -25.15
C LYS A 266 -9.31 -14.58 -25.50
N THR A 267 -9.91 -15.21 -24.49
CA THR A 267 -10.81 -16.37 -24.68
C THR A 267 -12.28 -15.94 -24.82
N ALA A 268 -12.60 -14.70 -24.45
CA ALA A 268 -13.93 -14.11 -24.54
C ALA A 268 -14.15 -13.31 -25.83
N GLU A 269 -13.13 -13.22 -26.68
CA GLU A 269 -13.10 -12.54 -28.00
C GLU A 269 -13.00 -13.59 -29.12
#